data_AF-A0AAD9D840-F1
#
_entry.id   AF-A0AAD9D840-F1
#
_cell.length_a   1.000
_cell.length_b   1.000
_cell.length_c   1.000
_cell.angle_alpha   90.00
_cell.angle_beta   90.00
_cell.angle_gamma   90.00
#
_symmetry.space_group_name_H-M   'P 1'
#
loop_
_entity.id
_entity.type
_entity.pdbx_description
1 polymer ?
#
loop_
_entity_poly.entity_id
_entity_poly.type
_entity_poly.pdbx_seq_one_letter_code
_entity_poly.pdbx_strand_id
1 'polypeptide(L)'
;MATDFKEIMEVLMKVVNGGENPTETIGHDTWLPEKRAKYNAKRRQKDLDFVYSNWGLPQEKLETKINIADVPAKVAKKHKRAVAVHGYEWARMDKEYSVKVKEMESRGSLAEAVSYSIAHGTSTLEQMQQVLPTYQSRTIVDIPPDFRKFSSRICEREISGNCSALNYLFRNNYYLASYYNYAGERTDDELSLHHVNEALSLLPTLQRGEVPHYDEVLVRTIRALATYCMKDFEAALMEYRVCIAAIRLLHHEGRIDMSDATDKLMNTVNLWPHSILRMTIRIKIQNGVSRPYLTKEEYLDLMKENAYGIYSPSSQKCFHCGNTEKLLLCCGCSNAWYCSKSCATKEWKIDHKRRCGSKRYTGTVTMTASCLQEVLDEIESKDVGPETVNSLGMSILNFGDRDFLVLCKDPSSGEIFDALTDETIEMQEGAPLPTLKSKLGGYHVFSGVPSNKSSQAESQE
;
A
#
# COMPACT_ATOMS: atom_id res chain seq x y z
N MET A 1 -6.05 -14.19 -12.29
CA MET A 1 -4.70 -14.65 -11.88
C MET A 1 -3.69 -13.52 -11.70
N ALA A 2 -3.70 -12.46 -12.53
CA ALA A 2 -2.82 -11.30 -12.34
C ALA A 2 -3.55 -10.05 -11.82
N THR A 3 -4.86 -10.03 -11.64
CA THR A 3 -5.66 -8.78 -11.72
C THR A 3 -5.53 -7.81 -10.56
N ASP A 4 -5.54 -8.22 -9.27
CA ASP A 4 -5.36 -7.27 -8.16
C ASP A 4 -3.93 -6.73 -8.08
N PHE A 5 -2.94 -7.60 -8.32
CA PHE A 5 -1.54 -7.20 -8.43
C PHE A 5 -1.34 -6.32 -9.66
N LYS A 6 -1.88 -6.71 -10.82
CA LYS A 6 -1.86 -5.93 -12.06
C LYS A 6 -2.59 -4.61 -11.92
N GLU A 7 -3.67 -4.50 -11.15
CA GLU A 7 -4.35 -3.22 -10.91
C GLU A 7 -3.52 -2.32 -9.98
N ILE A 8 -3.02 -2.84 -8.85
CA ILE A 8 -2.09 -2.11 -7.97
C ILE A 8 -0.84 -1.69 -8.73
N MET A 9 -0.32 -2.58 -9.57
CA MET A 9 0.91 -2.41 -10.32
C MET A 9 0.72 -1.55 -11.57
N GLU A 10 -0.41 -1.63 -12.28
CA GLU A 10 -0.77 -0.71 -13.38
C GLU A 10 -0.96 0.70 -12.83
N VAL A 11 -1.58 0.82 -11.65
CA VAL A 11 -1.66 2.08 -10.92
C VAL A 11 -0.26 2.56 -10.56
N LEU A 12 0.60 1.73 -9.97
CA LEU A 12 1.99 2.06 -9.64
C LEU A 12 2.82 2.45 -10.87
N MET A 13 2.62 1.82 -12.03
CA MET A 13 3.34 2.13 -13.27
C MET A 13 2.86 3.43 -13.91
N LYS A 14 1.54 3.65 -13.99
CA LYS A 14 0.97 4.96 -14.39
C LYS A 14 1.49 6.07 -13.48
N VAL A 15 1.63 5.77 -12.19
CA VAL A 15 2.22 6.61 -11.16
C VAL A 15 3.72 6.87 -11.39
N VAL A 16 4.53 5.85 -11.65
CA VAL A 16 5.97 5.97 -11.94
C VAL A 16 6.21 6.84 -13.18
N ASN A 17 5.39 6.68 -14.21
CA ASN A 17 5.54 7.34 -15.50
C ASN A 17 4.77 8.69 -15.61
N GLY A 18 4.00 9.07 -14.59
CA GLY A 18 3.24 10.32 -14.58
C GLY A 18 2.15 10.39 -15.66
N GLY A 19 1.40 9.31 -15.82
CA GLY A 19 0.19 9.26 -16.65
C GLY A 19 -1.02 9.88 -15.94
N GLU A 20 -1.97 10.40 -16.72
CA GLU A 20 -3.27 10.89 -16.22
C GLU A 20 -4.19 9.70 -15.92
N ASN A 21 -4.84 9.68 -14.75
CA ASN A 21 -5.77 8.61 -14.34
C ASN A 21 -7.18 8.82 -14.92
N PRO A 22 -7.89 7.75 -15.31
CA PRO A 22 -9.29 7.84 -15.75
C PRO A 22 -10.21 8.32 -14.62
N THR A 23 -11.07 9.28 -14.91
CA THR A 23 -11.87 10.08 -13.97
C THR A 23 -13.18 9.44 -13.52
N GLU A 24 -13.25 8.12 -13.32
CA GLU A 24 -14.43 7.54 -12.66
C GLU A 24 -14.36 7.81 -11.15
N THR A 25 -15.15 8.79 -10.73
CA THR A 25 -15.24 9.29 -9.36
C THR A 25 -16.03 8.32 -8.50
N ILE A 26 -15.41 7.22 -8.10
CA ILE A 26 -15.79 6.54 -6.86
C ILE A 26 -15.56 7.57 -5.74
N GLY A 27 -16.56 7.80 -4.89
CA GLY A 27 -16.43 8.72 -3.76
C GLY A 27 -15.33 8.23 -2.81
N HIS A 28 -14.11 8.72 -3.00
CA HIS A 28 -12.96 8.35 -2.19
C HIS A 28 -13.02 9.13 -0.86
N ASP A 29 -13.78 8.61 0.09
CA ASP A 29 -13.67 8.99 1.50
C ASP A 29 -12.42 8.32 2.09
N THR A 30 -11.57 9.13 2.70
CA THR A 30 -10.14 8.81 2.78
C THR A 30 -9.66 8.25 4.09
N TRP A 31 -8.40 7.83 4.13
CA TRP A 31 -7.93 6.85 5.10
C TRP A 31 -7.71 7.40 6.53
N LEU A 32 -8.14 8.62 6.84
CA LEU A 32 -8.04 9.15 8.20
C LEU A 32 -9.42 9.33 8.85
N PRO A 33 -9.68 8.71 10.01
CA PRO A 33 -10.90 8.99 10.79
C PRO A 33 -10.91 10.47 11.22
N GLU A 34 -9.72 11.02 11.42
CA GLU A 34 -9.49 12.28 12.09
C GLU A 34 -9.13 13.34 11.04
N LYS A 35 -10.04 14.27 10.72
CA LYS A 35 -9.67 15.56 10.07
C LYS A 35 -8.38 16.09 10.73
N ARG A 36 -7.47 16.75 10.01
CA ARG A 36 -6.15 17.24 10.52
C ARG A 36 -6.17 17.76 11.97
N ALA A 37 -7.24 18.44 12.39
CA ALA A 37 -7.46 18.95 13.75
C ALA A 37 -7.56 17.88 14.87
N LYS A 38 -7.85 16.61 14.56
CA LYS A 38 -8.06 15.50 15.52
C LYS A 38 -6.83 14.60 15.68
N TYR A 39 -5.86 14.65 14.76
CA TYR A 39 -4.58 13.94 14.90
C TYR A 39 -3.76 14.60 16.02
N ASN A 40 -4.03 14.18 17.25
CA ASN A 40 -3.51 14.83 18.43
C ASN A 40 -2.01 14.56 18.63
N ALA A 41 -1.35 15.42 19.41
CA ALA A 41 0.08 15.36 19.67
C ALA A 41 0.54 13.99 20.19
N LYS A 42 -0.29 13.28 20.99
CA LYS A 42 0.03 11.95 21.51
C LYS A 42 0.08 10.90 20.40
N ARG A 43 -0.89 10.89 19.48
CA ARG A 43 -0.91 9.97 18.34
C ARG A 43 0.22 10.27 17.36
N ARG A 44 0.48 11.55 17.09
CA ARG A 44 1.64 12.01 16.31
C ARG A 44 2.95 11.50 16.89
N GLN A 45 3.16 11.67 18.19
CA GLN A 45 4.37 11.18 18.85
C GLN A 45 4.50 9.66 18.75
N LYS A 46 3.39 8.92 18.93
CA LYS A 46 3.38 7.45 18.76
C LYS A 46 3.82 7.05 17.34
N ASP A 47 3.28 7.69 16.31
CA ASP A 47 3.65 7.40 14.92
C ASP A 47 5.11 7.79 14.65
N LEU A 48 5.61 8.93 15.16
CA LEU A 48 7.02 9.31 15.05
C LEU A 48 7.96 8.29 15.68
N ASP A 49 7.69 7.87 16.91
CA ASP A 49 8.51 6.87 17.61
C ASP A 49 8.41 5.49 16.92
N PHE A 50 7.23 5.11 16.44
CA PHE A 50 7.02 3.85 15.71
C PHE A 50 7.77 3.82 14.38
N VAL A 51 7.64 4.88 13.57
CA VAL A 51 8.35 5.04 12.30
C VAL A 51 9.85 5.00 12.57
N TYR A 52 10.38 5.84 13.47
CA TYR A 52 11.81 5.88 13.79
C TYR A 52 12.37 4.51 14.18
N SER A 53 11.66 3.77 15.04
CA SER A 53 12.11 2.46 15.54
C SER A 53 12.17 1.38 14.45
N ASN A 54 11.42 1.54 13.36
CA ASN A 54 11.29 0.55 12.29
C ASN A 54 11.75 1.10 10.92
N TRP A 55 12.32 2.31 10.87
CA TRP A 55 12.81 2.94 9.63
C TRP A 55 14.23 2.50 9.24
N GLY A 56 14.95 1.82 10.12
CA GLY A 56 16.28 1.31 9.83
C GLY A 56 16.26 0.33 8.66
N LEU A 57 17.25 0.42 7.79
CA LEU A 57 17.62 -0.67 6.87
C LEU A 57 18.54 -1.66 7.59
N PRO A 58 18.70 -2.89 7.08
CA PRO A 58 19.74 -3.80 7.56
C PRO A 58 21.13 -3.12 7.58
N GLN A 59 21.86 -3.27 8.69
CA GLN A 59 23.11 -2.53 8.96
C GLN A 59 24.17 -2.72 7.85
N GLU A 60 24.27 -3.92 7.29
CA GLU A 60 25.22 -4.28 6.22
C GLU A 60 25.16 -3.34 5.02
N LYS A 61 23.98 -2.78 4.71
CA LYS A 61 23.80 -1.87 3.58
C LYS A 61 24.37 -0.48 3.83
N LEU A 62 24.34 -0.01 5.09
CA LEU A 62 24.77 1.34 5.47
C LEU A 62 26.29 1.51 5.46
N GLU A 63 27.03 0.44 5.71
CA GLU A 63 28.50 0.46 5.76
C GLU A 63 29.12 0.74 4.38
N THR A 64 28.37 0.57 3.29
CA THR A 64 28.84 0.80 1.91
C THR A 64 28.75 2.26 1.43
N LYS A 65 28.11 3.16 2.19
CA LYS A 65 27.84 4.55 1.75
C LYS A 65 28.48 5.57 2.69
N ILE A 66 29.05 6.66 2.17
CA ILE A 66 29.64 7.74 2.99
C ILE A 66 29.13 9.11 2.54
N ASN A 67 28.76 9.99 3.47
CA ASN A 67 28.32 11.33 3.11
C ASN A 67 29.48 12.16 2.55
N ILE A 68 29.22 13.00 1.56
CA ILE A 68 30.21 13.89 0.94
C ILE A 68 30.83 14.88 1.94
N ALA A 69 30.13 15.19 3.04
CA ALA A 69 30.66 16.01 4.12
C ALA A 69 31.79 15.31 4.89
N ASP A 70 31.82 13.97 4.87
CA ASP A 70 32.76 13.15 5.64
C ASP A 70 33.98 12.70 4.80
N VAL A 71 34.03 13.04 3.51
CA VAL A 71 35.17 12.72 2.63
C VAL A 71 36.16 13.89 2.56
N PRO A 72 37.45 13.64 2.28
CA PRO A 72 38.44 14.71 2.11
C PRO A 72 38.01 15.70 1.01
N ALA A 73 38.24 17.00 1.24
CA ALA A 73 37.81 18.08 0.33
C ALA A 73 38.24 17.87 -1.13
N LYS A 74 39.42 17.28 -1.36
CA LYS A 74 39.91 16.92 -2.70
C LYS A 74 39.03 15.89 -3.39
N VAL A 75 38.55 14.89 -2.65
CA VAL A 75 37.65 13.84 -3.14
C VAL A 75 36.26 14.42 -3.40
N ALA A 76 35.71 15.20 -2.47
CA ALA A 76 34.43 15.91 -2.65
C ALA A 76 34.45 16.81 -3.89
N LYS A 77 35.55 17.56 -4.12
CA LYS A 77 35.73 18.39 -5.31
C LYS A 77 35.78 17.57 -6.60
N LYS A 78 36.45 16.41 -6.59
CA LYS A 78 36.46 15.49 -7.74
C LYS A 78 35.07 14.94 -8.03
N HIS A 79 34.34 14.54 -6.99
CA HIS A 79 32.95 14.06 -7.11
C HIS A 79 32.08 15.13 -7.75
N LYS A 80 32.01 16.34 -7.17
CA LYS A 80 31.22 17.46 -7.71
C LYS A 80 31.57 17.80 -9.16
N ARG A 81 32.85 17.71 -9.54
CA ARG A 81 33.28 17.89 -10.94
C ARG A 81 32.75 16.80 -11.86
N ALA A 82 32.81 15.54 -11.45
CA ALA A 82 32.23 14.43 -12.24
C ALA A 82 30.73 14.64 -12.44
N VAL A 83 30.00 15.01 -11.38
CA VAL A 83 28.57 15.32 -11.47
C VAL A 83 28.30 16.50 -12.40
N ALA A 84 29.09 17.57 -12.32
CA ALA A 84 28.93 18.72 -13.21
C ALA A 84 29.22 18.39 -14.69
N VAL A 85 30.14 17.48 -14.97
CA VAL A 85 30.51 17.06 -16.33
C VAL A 85 29.47 16.10 -16.93
N HIS A 86 28.97 15.14 -16.14
CA HIS A 86 28.13 14.05 -16.63
C HIS A 86 26.63 14.24 -16.36
N GLY A 87 26.26 15.09 -15.40
CA GLY A 87 24.87 15.24 -14.94
C GLY A 87 23.89 15.67 -16.02
N TYR A 88 24.32 16.55 -16.95
CA TYR A 88 23.50 16.95 -18.09
C TYR A 88 23.14 15.77 -18.99
N GLU A 89 24.11 14.89 -19.23
CA GLU A 89 23.91 13.73 -20.11
C GLU A 89 22.96 12.71 -19.47
N TRP A 90 23.10 12.44 -18.16
CA TRP A 90 22.15 11.59 -17.43
C TRP A 90 20.74 12.16 -17.46
N ALA A 91 20.60 13.48 -17.27
CA ALA A 91 19.30 14.17 -17.37
C ALA A 91 18.66 14.01 -18.76
N ARG A 92 19.48 14.15 -19.82
CA ARG A 92 19.04 14.01 -21.21
C ARG A 92 18.58 12.58 -21.49
N MET A 93 19.38 11.59 -21.08
CA MET A 93 19.06 10.17 -21.24
C MET A 93 17.77 9.80 -20.53
N ASP A 94 17.59 10.18 -19.25
CA ASP A 94 16.37 9.91 -18.49
C ASP A 94 15.13 10.55 -19.12
N LYS A 95 15.27 11.75 -19.69
CA LYS A 95 14.18 12.44 -20.39
C LYS A 95 13.78 11.69 -21.66
N GLU A 96 14.74 11.30 -22.49
CA GLU A 96 14.49 10.53 -23.73
C GLU A 96 13.88 9.16 -23.42
N TYR A 97 14.41 8.50 -22.40
CA TYR A 97 13.89 7.26 -21.87
C TYR A 97 12.40 7.39 -21.45
N SER A 98 12.08 8.42 -20.66
CA SER A 98 10.72 8.65 -20.16
C SER A 98 9.71 8.85 -21.31
N VAL A 99 10.13 9.50 -22.40
CA VAL A 99 9.29 9.67 -23.61
C VAL A 99 9.03 8.32 -24.28
N LYS A 100 10.08 7.52 -24.49
CA LYS A 100 9.97 6.20 -25.15
C LYS A 100 9.12 5.21 -24.36
N VAL A 101 9.24 5.18 -23.03
CA VAL A 101 8.39 4.32 -22.18
C VAL A 101 6.92 4.69 -22.36
N LYS A 102 6.59 5.99 -22.32
CA LYS A 102 5.21 6.45 -22.55
C LYS A 102 4.69 6.06 -23.94
N GLU A 103 5.53 6.16 -24.97
CA GLU A 103 5.18 5.69 -26.32
C GLU A 103 4.93 4.18 -26.37
N MET A 104 5.72 3.36 -25.69
CA MET A 104 5.50 1.91 -25.59
C MET A 104 4.21 1.57 -24.84
N GLU A 105 3.96 2.23 -23.71
CA GLU A 105 2.74 2.06 -22.91
C GLU A 105 1.49 2.46 -23.67
N SER A 106 1.54 3.58 -24.41
CA SER A 106 0.43 4.05 -25.25
C SER A 106 0.04 3.07 -26.37
N ARG A 107 0.98 2.21 -26.78
CA ARG A 107 0.76 1.14 -27.76
C ARG A 107 0.31 -0.19 -27.12
N GLY A 108 0.12 -0.21 -25.80
CA GLY A 108 -0.20 -1.43 -25.04
C GLY A 108 0.96 -2.39 -24.86
N SER A 109 2.20 -1.97 -25.19
CA SER A 109 3.39 -2.83 -25.17
C SER A 109 4.13 -2.74 -23.85
N LEU A 110 3.43 -3.15 -22.80
CA LEU A 110 3.88 -3.02 -21.42
C LEU A 110 5.11 -3.88 -21.09
N ALA A 111 5.21 -5.09 -21.62
CA ALA A 111 6.37 -5.96 -21.42
C ALA A 111 7.63 -5.39 -22.10
N GLU A 112 7.48 -4.76 -23.26
CA GLU A 112 8.58 -4.04 -23.92
C GLU A 112 8.99 -2.81 -23.11
N ALA A 113 8.01 -2.04 -22.61
CA ALA A 113 8.27 -0.89 -21.75
C ALA A 113 9.08 -1.29 -20.51
N VAL A 114 8.68 -2.36 -19.82
CA VAL A 114 9.38 -2.91 -18.64
C VAL A 114 10.81 -3.36 -19.00
N SER A 115 10.97 -4.11 -20.08
CA SER A 115 12.29 -4.58 -20.52
C SER A 115 13.22 -3.43 -20.89
N TYR A 116 12.71 -2.43 -21.60
CA TYR A 116 13.44 -1.21 -21.95
C TYR A 116 13.84 -0.41 -20.70
N SER A 117 12.96 -0.37 -19.71
CA SER A 117 13.19 0.28 -18.43
C SER A 117 14.29 -0.35 -17.60
N ILE A 118 14.29 -1.68 -17.52
CA ILE A 118 15.35 -2.43 -16.84
C ILE A 118 16.69 -2.19 -17.52
N ALA A 119 16.72 -2.24 -18.87
CA ALA A 119 17.93 -1.99 -19.64
C ALA A 119 18.48 -0.56 -19.43
N HIS A 120 17.62 0.45 -19.49
CA HIS A 120 18.00 1.85 -19.26
C HIS A 120 18.53 2.08 -17.84
N GLY A 121 17.79 1.61 -16.82
CA GLY A 121 18.17 1.79 -15.42
C GLY A 121 19.52 1.14 -15.11
N THR A 122 19.73 -0.10 -15.56
CA THR A 122 20.99 -0.83 -15.37
C THR A 122 22.15 -0.11 -16.06
N SER A 123 21.99 0.27 -17.34
CA SER A 123 23.04 0.95 -18.09
C SER A 123 23.42 2.30 -17.47
N THR A 124 22.43 3.06 -16.99
CA THR A 124 22.66 4.36 -16.37
C THR A 124 23.44 4.20 -15.05
N LEU A 125 23.06 3.24 -14.20
CA LEU A 125 23.77 2.96 -12.95
C LEU A 125 25.22 2.51 -13.19
N GLU A 126 25.46 1.67 -14.20
CA GLU A 126 26.81 1.24 -14.59
C GLU A 126 27.68 2.43 -15.04
N GLN A 127 27.16 3.31 -15.89
CA GLN A 127 27.87 4.52 -16.32
C GLN A 127 28.22 5.43 -15.14
N MET A 128 27.28 5.62 -14.22
CA MET A 128 27.50 6.40 -13.01
C MET A 128 28.58 5.79 -12.12
N GLN A 129 28.57 4.47 -11.94
CA GLN A 129 29.59 3.74 -11.17
C GLN A 129 30.99 3.89 -11.77
N GLN A 130 31.11 3.98 -13.10
CA GLN A 130 32.40 4.15 -13.78
C GLN A 130 33.00 5.55 -13.60
N VAL A 131 32.16 6.60 -13.55
CA VAL A 131 32.67 7.99 -13.54
C VAL A 131 32.67 8.63 -12.16
N LEU A 132 31.80 8.21 -11.24
CA LEU A 132 31.74 8.76 -9.90
C LEU A 132 32.87 8.21 -9.03
N PRO A 133 33.66 9.06 -8.36
CA PRO A 133 34.70 8.59 -7.47
C PRO A 133 34.09 7.93 -6.22
N THR A 134 34.71 6.84 -5.78
CA THR A 134 34.47 6.21 -4.48
C THR A 134 35.50 6.70 -3.45
N TYR A 135 35.22 6.47 -2.16
CA TYR A 135 36.18 6.72 -1.08
C TYR A 135 36.21 5.53 -0.12
N GLN A 136 37.38 4.93 0.08
CA GLN A 136 37.53 3.71 0.89
C GLN A 136 36.56 2.59 0.44
N SER A 137 36.40 2.42 -0.87
CA SER A 137 35.44 1.48 -1.48
C SER A 137 33.96 1.76 -1.17
N ARG A 138 33.64 2.92 -0.57
CA ARG A 138 32.27 3.36 -0.29
C ARG A 138 31.76 4.30 -1.38
N THR A 139 30.48 4.20 -1.68
CA THR A 139 29.77 5.14 -2.56
C THR A 139 29.60 6.48 -1.83
N ILE A 140 29.97 7.58 -2.50
CA ILE A 140 29.80 8.92 -1.94
C ILE A 140 28.35 9.38 -2.17
N VAL A 141 27.69 9.81 -1.09
CA VAL A 141 26.32 10.31 -1.04
C VAL A 141 26.37 11.83 -0.88
N ASP A 142 25.77 12.59 -1.80
CA ASP A 142 25.81 14.05 -1.81
C ASP A 142 24.52 14.73 -1.29
N ILE A 143 23.74 14.04 -0.44
CA ILE A 143 22.53 14.59 0.18
C ILE A 143 22.84 15.44 1.42
N PRO A 144 22.26 16.65 1.53
CA PRO A 144 22.26 17.43 2.77
C PRO A 144 21.60 16.65 3.93
N PRO A 145 22.21 16.59 5.13
CA PRO A 145 21.63 15.89 6.27
C PRO A 145 20.20 16.31 6.62
N ASP A 146 19.82 17.55 6.29
CA ASP A 146 18.51 18.14 6.55
C ASP A 146 17.54 18.07 5.37
N PHE A 147 17.78 17.20 4.37
CA PHE A 147 16.98 17.15 3.15
C PHE A 147 15.45 17.00 3.38
N ARG A 148 15.05 16.35 4.48
CA ARG A 148 13.64 16.16 4.88
C ARG A 148 12.92 17.44 5.29
N LYS A 149 13.64 18.55 5.49
CA LYS A 149 13.06 19.86 5.80
C LYS A 149 12.57 20.60 4.55
N PHE A 150 13.10 20.25 3.37
CA PHE A 150 12.72 20.90 2.12
C PHE A 150 11.49 20.21 1.51
N SER A 151 10.50 20.99 1.04
CA SER A 151 9.37 20.48 0.25
C SER A 151 9.76 20.42 -1.23
N SER A 152 9.27 19.53 -2.09
CA SER A 152 8.13 18.62 -2.01
C SER A 152 8.42 17.26 -2.68
N ARG A 153 9.57 17.12 -3.37
CA ARG A 153 10.01 15.93 -4.12
C ARG A 153 11.54 15.96 -4.24
N ILE A 154 12.23 14.85 -3.95
CA ILE A 154 13.65 14.62 -4.28
C ILE A 154 13.84 14.78 -5.80
N CYS A 155 12.79 14.44 -6.57
CA CYS A 155 12.80 14.36 -8.02
C CYS A 155 12.53 15.68 -8.76
N GLU A 156 12.06 16.76 -8.12
CA GLU A 156 11.53 17.96 -8.84
C GLU A 156 12.03 19.32 -8.34
N ARG A 157 12.87 19.40 -7.29
CA ARG A 157 13.53 20.65 -6.88
C ARG A 157 14.97 20.43 -6.43
N GLU A 158 15.77 21.48 -6.59
CA GLU A 158 17.19 21.55 -6.24
C GLU A 158 17.44 21.34 -4.74
N ILE A 159 17.55 20.07 -4.30
CA ILE A 159 18.15 19.75 -3.00
C ILE A 159 19.64 20.13 -2.98
N SER A 160 20.27 20.38 -4.16
CA SER A 160 21.62 20.94 -4.27
C SER A 160 22.00 21.47 -5.67
N GLY A 161 21.10 22.12 -6.40
CA GLY A 161 21.29 22.41 -7.84
C GLY A 161 20.67 21.32 -8.72
N ASN A 162 20.32 21.63 -9.97
CA ASN A 162 19.62 20.76 -10.94
C ASN A 162 20.35 19.43 -11.30
N CYS A 163 21.45 19.08 -10.65
CA CYS A 163 22.31 17.95 -10.98
C CYS A 163 22.92 17.32 -9.71
N SER A 164 22.13 16.74 -8.80
CA SER A 164 22.70 15.81 -7.81
C SER A 164 22.85 14.44 -8.47
N ALA A 165 24.03 13.84 -8.40
CA ALA A 165 24.23 12.46 -8.87
C ALA A 165 23.31 11.51 -8.14
N LEU A 166 23.03 11.78 -6.87
CA LEU A 166 22.18 10.92 -6.09
C LEU A 166 20.73 10.91 -6.54
N ASN A 167 20.18 12.02 -7.04
CA ASN A 167 18.82 12.00 -7.59
C ASN A 167 18.69 10.91 -8.67
N TYR A 168 19.69 10.80 -9.55
CA TYR A 168 19.73 9.77 -10.58
C TYR A 168 19.96 8.37 -10.01
N LEU A 169 20.89 8.18 -9.05
CA LEU A 169 21.09 6.88 -8.40
C LEU A 169 19.81 6.39 -7.71
N PHE A 170 19.16 7.27 -6.94
CA PHE A 170 17.93 6.98 -6.23
C PHE A 170 16.80 6.64 -7.18
N ARG A 171 16.55 7.49 -8.19
CA ARG A 171 15.47 7.28 -9.16
C ARG A 171 15.67 6.02 -9.98
N ASN A 172 16.88 5.75 -10.47
CA ASN A 172 17.13 4.54 -11.26
C ASN A 172 16.96 3.27 -10.43
N ASN A 173 17.40 3.25 -9.16
CA ASN A 173 17.12 2.12 -8.28
C ASN A 173 15.62 1.97 -7.96
N TYR A 174 14.92 3.07 -7.69
CA TYR A 174 13.45 3.05 -7.52
C TYR A 174 12.71 2.49 -8.74
N TYR A 175 13.14 2.90 -9.93
CA TYR A 175 12.61 2.41 -11.20
C TYR A 175 12.87 0.93 -11.37
N LEU A 176 14.12 0.47 -11.24
CA LEU A 176 14.44 -0.95 -11.33
C LEU A 176 13.61 -1.78 -10.33
N ALA A 177 13.50 -1.33 -9.08
CA ALA A 177 12.65 -1.97 -8.09
C ALA A 177 11.18 -2.07 -8.54
N SER A 178 10.62 -0.97 -9.07
CA SER A 178 9.25 -0.94 -9.57
C SER A 178 9.05 -1.94 -10.73
N TYR A 179 9.99 -1.98 -11.68
CA TYR A 179 9.89 -2.81 -12.88
C TYR A 179 10.14 -4.30 -12.61
N TYR A 180 11.07 -4.65 -11.72
CA TYR A 180 11.28 -6.04 -11.30
C TYR A 180 10.09 -6.59 -10.52
N ASN A 181 9.43 -5.75 -9.73
CA ASN A 181 8.16 -6.10 -9.10
C ASN A 181 7.04 -6.26 -10.16
N TYR A 182 7.06 -5.47 -11.23
CA TYR A 182 5.97 -5.44 -12.23
C TYR A 182 5.96 -6.62 -13.22
N ALA A 183 7.13 -7.14 -13.61
CA ALA A 183 7.27 -8.05 -14.75
C ALA A 183 6.55 -9.41 -14.54
N GLY A 184 5.25 -9.45 -14.83
CA GLY A 184 4.28 -10.51 -14.48
C GLY A 184 4.51 -11.92 -15.02
N GLU A 185 5.69 -12.26 -15.52
CA GLU A 185 6.10 -13.64 -15.86
C GLU A 185 7.50 -14.00 -15.32
N ARG A 186 8.27 -13.04 -14.77
CA ARG A 186 9.60 -13.22 -14.19
C ARG A 186 9.84 -12.17 -13.11
N THR A 187 9.03 -12.21 -12.06
CA THR A 187 9.25 -11.37 -10.88
C THR A 187 10.51 -11.86 -10.18
N ASP A 188 11.52 -11.00 -10.15
CA ASP A 188 12.68 -11.21 -9.29
C ASP A 188 12.49 -10.30 -8.08
N ASP A 189 11.67 -10.78 -7.14
CA ASP A 189 11.33 -10.04 -5.93
C ASP A 189 12.56 -9.76 -5.07
N GLU A 190 13.58 -10.62 -5.16
CA GLU A 190 14.88 -10.44 -4.53
C GLU A 190 15.64 -9.26 -5.16
N LEU A 191 15.70 -9.17 -6.49
CA LEU A 191 16.27 -8.01 -7.19
C LEU A 191 15.46 -6.73 -6.93
N SER A 192 14.13 -6.82 -6.90
CA SER A 192 13.27 -5.71 -6.52
C SER A 192 13.64 -5.19 -5.13
N LEU A 193 13.65 -6.08 -4.13
CA LEU A 193 14.04 -5.77 -2.76
C LEU A 193 15.47 -5.23 -2.67
N HIS A 194 16.40 -5.80 -3.46
CA HIS A 194 17.77 -5.32 -3.55
C HIS A 194 17.83 -3.86 -3.99
N HIS A 195 17.18 -3.52 -5.11
CA HIS A 195 17.18 -2.15 -5.64
C HIS A 195 16.45 -1.15 -4.73
N VAL A 196 15.35 -1.56 -4.10
CA VAL A 196 14.71 -0.76 -3.04
C VAL A 196 15.71 -0.44 -1.93
N ASN A 197 16.47 -1.42 -1.47
CA ASN A 197 17.43 -1.24 -0.39
C ASN A 197 18.59 -0.36 -0.81
N GLU A 198 19.09 -0.52 -2.03
CA GLU A 198 20.09 0.39 -2.58
C GLU A 198 19.54 1.81 -2.64
N ALA A 199 18.33 2.04 -3.16
CA ALA A 199 17.69 3.36 -3.19
C ALA A 199 17.59 3.99 -1.79
N LEU A 200 17.04 3.27 -0.81
CA LEU A 200 16.87 3.79 0.55
C LEU A 200 18.23 4.00 1.26
N SER A 201 19.25 3.19 0.96
CA SER A 201 20.59 3.32 1.57
C SER A 201 21.32 4.60 1.16
N LEU A 202 20.91 5.21 0.04
CA LEU A 202 21.47 6.47 -0.43
C LEU A 202 21.01 7.65 0.44
N LEU A 203 19.95 7.50 1.23
CA LEU A 203 19.37 8.58 2.01
C LEU A 203 19.95 8.63 3.44
N PRO A 204 20.17 9.83 4.02
CA PRO A 204 20.54 9.97 5.42
C PRO A 204 19.59 9.21 6.35
N THR A 205 20.11 8.56 7.39
CA THR A 205 19.28 7.87 8.39
C THR A 205 18.24 8.81 9.00
N LEU A 206 17.00 8.34 9.12
CA LEU A 206 15.92 9.09 9.77
C LEU A 206 16.28 9.37 11.23
N GLN A 207 16.23 10.64 11.64
CA GLN A 207 16.48 11.01 13.03
C GLN A 207 15.19 10.94 13.87
N ARG A 208 15.35 10.83 15.19
CA ARG A 208 14.20 10.78 16.10
C ARG A 208 13.38 12.06 16.01
N GLY A 209 12.08 11.92 15.78
CA GLY A 209 11.15 13.03 15.64
C GLY A 209 11.09 13.63 14.24
N GLU A 210 11.88 13.12 13.28
CA GLU A 210 11.73 13.50 11.88
C GLU A 210 10.55 12.78 11.22
N VAL A 211 9.94 13.46 10.25
CA VAL A 211 8.96 12.87 9.35
C VAL A 211 9.69 12.44 8.07
N PRO A 212 9.52 11.18 7.63
CA PRO A 212 10.11 10.72 6.37
C PRO A 212 9.73 11.61 5.18
N HIS A 213 10.59 11.66 4.17
CA HIS A 213 10.28 12.33 2.92
C HIS A 213 9.28 11.51 2.08
N TYR A 214 8.44 12.16 1.27
CA TYR A 214 7.44 11.52 0.41
C TYR A 214 8.00 10.37 -0.42
N ASP A 215 9.07 10.63 -1.17
CA ASP A 215 9.71 9.63 -2.03
C ASP A 215 10.31 8.47 -1.23
N GLU A 216 10.71 8.66 0.04
CA GLU A 216 11.15 7.55 0.89
C GLU A 216 10.00 6.58 1.16
N VAL A 217 8.83 7.13 1.48
CA VAL A 217 7.63 6.32 1.74
C VAL A 217 7.22 5.58 0.48
N LEU A 218 7.28 6.24 -0.69
CA LEU A 218 6.97 5.62 -1.98
C LEU A 218 7.94 4.47 -2.32
N VAL A 219 9.24 4.61 -2.04
CA VAL A 219 10.16 3.48 -2.23
C VAL A 219 9.88 2.35 -1.22
N ARG A 220 9.55 2.69 0.03
CA ARG A 220 9.19 1.68 1.04
C ARG A 220 7.90 0.94 0.74
N THR A 221 6.94 1.52 -0.01
CA THR A 221 5.75 0.76 -0.44
C THR A 221 6.14 -0.41 -1.35
N ILE A 222 7.14 -0.21 -2.22
CA ILE A 222 7.70 -1.28 -3.06
C ILE A 222 8.45 -2.30 -2.21
N ARG A 223 9.18 -1.87 -1.16
CA ARG A 223 9.78 -2.78 -0.20
C ARG A 223 8.76 -3.71 0.42
N ALA A 224 7.64 -3.15 0.88
CA ALA A 224 6.55 -3.88 1.50
C ALA A 224 5.97 -4.92 0.54
N LEU A 225 5.76 -4.54 -0.72
CA LEU A 225 5.28 -5.43 -1.78
C LEU A 225 6.28 -6.55 -2.10
N ALA A 226 7.56 -6.24 -2.34
CA ALA A 226 8.57 -7.24 -2.63
C ALA A 226 8.68 -8.27 -1.49
N THR A 227 8.69 -7.79 -0.24
CA THR A 227 8.71 -8.65 0.95
C THR A 227 7.46 -9.53 1.06
N TYR A 228 6.29 -8.98 0.71
CA TYR A 228 5.04 -9.74 0.64
C TYR A 228 5.09 -10.84 -0.42
N CYS A 229 5.60 -10.55 -1.62
CA CYS A 229 5.75 -11.52 -2.70
C CYS A 229 6.75 -12.64 -2.34
N MET A 230 7.81 -12.30 -1.60
CA MET A 230 8.76 -13.25 -1.00
C MET A 230 8.17 -14.10 0.14
N LYS A 231 6.89 -13.90 0.49
CA LYS A 231 6.16 -14.62 1.55
C LYS A 231 6.69 -14.39 2.97
N ASP A 232 7.48 -13.34 3.18
CA ASP A 232 7.84 -12.86 4.52
C ASP A 232 6.74 -11.91 5.03
N PHE A 233 5.60 -12.50 5.43
CA PHE A 233 4.42 -11.73 5.80
C PHE A 233 4.62 -10.88 7.06
N GLU A 234 5.50 -11.29 7.98
CA GLU A 234 5.79 -10.52 9.19
C GLU A 234 6.56 -9.23 8.85
N ALA A 235 7.64 -9.35 8.07
CA ALA A 235 8.38 -8.17 7.64
C ALA A 235 7.55 -7.28 6.70
N ALA A 236 6.78 -7.88 5.79
CA ALA A 236 5.86 -7.13 4.94
C ALA A 236 4.84 -6.37 5.79
N LEU A 237 4.13 -7.04 6.70
CA LEU A 237 3.14 -6.40 7.57
C LEU A 237 3.76 -5.23 8.35
N MET A 238 4.99 -5.38 8.85
CA MET A 238 5.71 -4.28 9.49
C MET A 238 5.94 -3.09 8.53
N GLU A 239 6.45 -3.34 7.33
CA GLU A 239 6.67 -2.30 6.31
C GLU A 239 5.38 -1.56 5.93
N TYR A 240 4.28 -2.29 5.72
CA TYR A 240 2.96 -1.71 5.46
C TYR A 240 2.54 -0.75 6.58
N ARG A 241 2.63 -1.18 7.84
CA ARG A 241 2.27 -0.35 9.01
C ARG A 241 3.17 0.87 9.16
N VAL A 242 4.46 0.73 8.90
CA VAL A 242 5.45 1.83 8.92
C VAL A 242 5.13 2.86 7.85
N CYS A 243 4.88 2.44 6.61
CA CYS A 243 4.48 3.32 5.51
C CYS A 243 3.18 4.08 5.84
N ILE A 244 2.20 3.36 6.37
CA ILE A 244 0.93 3.92 6.84
C ILE A 244 1.14 5.04 7.89
N ALA A 245 1.98 4.79 8.89
CA ALA A 245 2.28 5.78 9.92
C ALA A 245 2.99 7.00 9.33
N ALA A 246 3.93 6.78 8.40
CA ALA A 246 4.60 7.85 7.67
C ALA A 246 3.64 8.68 6.82
N ILE A 247 2.66 8.06 6.15
CA ILE A 247 1.60 8.76 5.38
C ILE A 247 0.78 9.68 6.30
N ARG A 248 0.38 9.20 7.49
CA ARG A 248 -0.34 10.05 8.46
C ARG A 248 0.49 11.26 8.88
N LEU A 249 1.79 11.06 9.12
CA LEU A 249 2.71 12.13 9.47
C LEU A 249 2.86 13.14 8.33
N LEU A 250 3.05 12.67 7.09
CA LEU A 250 3.11 13.51 5.89
C LEU A 250 1.84 14.35 5.71
N HIS A 251 0.68 13.74 5.92
CA HIS A 251 -0.61 14.42 5.82
C HIS A 251 -0.76 15.51 6.89
N HIS A 252 -0.35 15.20 8.13
CA HIS A 252 -0.38 16.14 9.23
C HIS A 252 0.51 17.36 8.97
N GLU A 253 1.70 17.16 8.42
CA GLU A 253 2.63 18.22 7.99
C GLU A 253 2.15 18.97 6.73
N GLY A 254 1.00 18.59 6.16
CA GLY A 254 0.45 19.22 4.96
C GLY A 254 1.24 18.91 3.68
N ARG A 255 2.10 17.89 3.70
CA ARG A 255 2.95 17.48 2.56
C ARG A 255 2.21 16.61 1.56
N ILE A 256 1.18 15.90 2.02
CA ILE A 256 0.22 15.18 1.17
C ILE A 256 -1.19 15.50 1.62
N ASP A 257 -2.15 15.29 0.72
CA ASP A 257 -3.54 15.19 1.09
C ASP A 257 -3.99 13.74 0.96
N MET A 258 -4.41 13.13 2.08
CA MET A 258 -4.92 11.77 2.03
C MET A 258 -6.29 11.74 1.35
N SER A 259 -6.98 12.89 1.22
CA SER A 259 -8.16 13.01 0.34
C SER A 259 -7.90 13.01 -1.15
N ASP A 260 -6.64 13.16 -1.56
CA ASP A 260 -6.31 13.24 -2.96
C ASP A 260 -6.16 11.84 -3.56
N ALA A 261 -7.22 11.37 -4.22
CA ALA A 261 -7.20 10.13 -4.99
C ALA A 261 -6.26 10.19 -6.21
N THR A 262 -5.75 11.35 -6.58
CA THR A 262 -4.71 11.48 -7.63
C THR A 262 -3.31 11.36 -7.06
N ASP A 263 -3.12 11.45 -5.75
CA ASP A 263 -1.82 11.29 -5.11
C ASP A 263 -1.30 9.85 -5.30
N LYS A 264 -0.07 9.75 -5.79
CA LYS A 264 0.60 8.48 -6.13
C LYS A 264 0.66 7.53 -4.94
N LEU A 265 0.95 8.07 -3.75
CA LEU A 265 1.07 7.32 -2.52
C LEU A 265 -0.31 6.84 -2.07
N MET A 266 -1.33 7.71 -2.15
CA MET A 266 -2.71 7.34 -1.81
C MET A 266 -3.26 6.23 -2.72
N ASN A 267 -3.02 6.34 -4.02
CA ASN A 267 -3.35 5.30 -4.98
C ASN A 267 -2.70 3.96 -4.67
N THR A 268 -1.44 3.98 -4.25
CA THR A 268 -0.70 2.77 -3.86
C THR A 268 -1.30 2.12 -2.61
N VAL A 269 -1.75 2.92 -1.62
CA VAL A 269 -2.13 2.40 -0.31
C VAL A 269 -3.62 2.09 -0.13
N ASN A 270 -4.46 2.42 -1.10
CA ASN A 270 -5.92 2.25 -0.97
C ASN A 270 -6.34 0.79 -0.72
N LEU A 271 -5.61 -0.19 -1.25
CA LEU A 271 -5.90 -1.62 -1.09
C LEU A 271 -5.19 -2.26 0.12
N TRP A 272 -4.38 -1.49 0.84
CA TRP A 272 -3.57 -2.02 1.95
C TRP A 272 -4.35 -2.55 3.15
N PRO A 273 -5.54 -2.03 3.52
CA PRO A 273 -6.34 -2.68 4.56
C PRO A 273 -6.61 -4.15 4.25
N HIS A 274 -6.84 -4.50 2.97
CA HIS A 274 -7.04 -5.89 2.56
C HIS A 274 -5.74 -6.68 2.73
N SER A 275 -4.62 -6.15 2.22
CA SER A 275 -3.31 -6.81 2.35
C SER A 275 -2.91 -7.04 3.81
N ILE A 276 -3.13 -6.06 4.68
CA ILE A 276 -2.84 -6.15 6.12
C ILE A 276 -3.70 -7.20 6.81
N LEU A 277 -5.00 -7.25 6.50
CA LEU A 277 -5.90 -8.28 7.02
C LEU A 277 -5.45 -9.68 6.56
N ARG A 278 -5.16 -9.84 5.26
CA ARG A 278 -4.65 -11.11 4.71
C ARG A 278 -3.37 -11.54 5.41
N MET A 279 -2.37 -10.65 5.51
CA MET A 279 -1.10 -10.96 6.16
C MET A 279 -1.28 -11.32 7.63
N THR A 280 -2.12 -10.58 8.38
CA THR A 280 -2.36 -10.85 9.80
C THR A 280 -2.93 -12.27 10.00
N ILE A 281 -3.90 -12.65 9.18
CA ILE A 281 -4.51 -13.98 9.23
C ILE A 281 -3.50 -15.06 8.79
N ARG A 282 -2.72 -14.80 7.72
CA ARG A 282 -1.66 -15.72 7.28
C ARG A 282 -0.62 -15.99 8.36
N ILE A 283 -0.18 -14.95 9.08
CA ILE A 283 0.79 -15.11 10.17
C ILE A 283 0.20 -16.02 11.25
N LYS A 284 -1.09 -15.87 11.60
CA LYS A 284 -1.76 -16.80 12.54
C LYS A 284 -1.77 -18.24 11.99
N ILE A 285 -2.08 -18.45 10.71
CA ILE A 285 -2.05 -19.77 10.07
C ILE A 285 -0.63 -20.39 10.12
N GLN A 286 0.39 -19.60 9.75
CA GLN A 286 1.81 -20.03 9.80
C GLN A 286 2.25 -20.40 11.22
N ASN A 287 1.69 -19.72 12.22
CA ASN A 287 1.88 -20.03 13.64
C ASN A 287 1.03 -21.22 14.14
N GLY A 288 0.38 -21.96 13.24
CA GLY A 288 -0.34 -23.19 13.55
C GLY A 288 -1.76 -22.98 14.11
N VAL A 289 -2.32 -21.77 13.99
CA VAL A 289 -3.70 -21.50 14.42
C VAL A 289 -4.66 -22.09 13.38
N SER A 290 -5.38 -23.15 13.74
CA SER A 290 -6.33 -23.84 12.85
C SER A 290 -7.51 -22.96 12.45
N ARG A 291 -7.98 -22.10 13.36
CA ARG A 291 -9.09 -21.18 13.15
C ARG A 291 -8.63 -19.74 13.38
N PRO A 292 -7.98 -19.10 12.38
CA PRO A 292 -7.26 -17.84 12.54
C PRO A 292 -8.19 -16.61 12.59
N TYR A 293 -9.00 -16.48 13.63
CA TYR A 293 -9.80 -15.27 13.84
C TYR A 293 -9.03 -14.19 14.65
N LEU A 294 -9.48 -12.95 14.49
CA LEU A 294 -9.03 -11.82 15.28
C LEU A 294 -9.85 -11.72 16.56
N THR A 295 -9.18 -11.56 17.70
CA THR A 295 -9.86 -11.11 18.92
C THR A 295 -10.50 -9.75 18.69
N LYS A 296 -11.51 -9.41 19.50
CA LYS A 296 -12.21 -8.12 19.39
C LYS A 296 -11.23 -6.95 19.49
N GLU A 297 -10.24 -7.04 20.37
CA GLU A 297 -9.20 -6.03 20.56
C GLU A 297 -8.30 -5.91 19.33
N GLU A 298 -7.78 -7.03 18.79
CA GLU A 298 -6.97 -7.04 17.56
C GLU A 298 -7.73 -6.44 16.38
N TYR A 299 -8.99 -6.84 16.21
CA TYR A 299 -9.87 -6.32 15.18
C TYR A 299 -10.07 -4.81 15.31
N LEU A 300 -10.42 -4.32 16.50
CA LEU A 300 -10.62 -2.88 16.74
C LEU A 300 -9.35 -2.07 16.54
N ASP A 301 -8.20 -2.61 16.94
CA ASP A 301 -6.90 -1.98 16.71
C ASP A 301 -6.57 -1.89 15.22
N LEU A 302 -6.81 -2.96 14.46
CA LEU A 302 -6.64 -2.96 13.01
C LEU A 302 -7.59 -1.98 12.31
N MET A 303 -8.87 -1.95 12.69
CA MET A 303 -9.82 -0.97 12.15
C MET A 303 -9.38 0.47 12.42
N LYS A 304 -8.91 0.75 13.63
CA LYS A 304 -8.49 2.08 14.06
C LYS A 304 -7.18 2.51 13.39
N GLU A 305 -6.27 1.57 13.20
CA GLU A 305 -5.02 1.77 12.49
C GLU A 305 -5.28 2.05 11.01
N ASN A 306 -6.17 1.28 10.39
CA ASN A 306 -6.43 1.29 8.95
C ASN A 306 -7.66 2.11 8.51
N ALA A 307 -8.33 2.76 9.46
CA ALA A 307 -9.49 3.60 9.25
C ALA A 307 -10.57 2.94 8.37
N TYR A 308 -10.99 1.74 8.74
CA TYR A 308 -12.09 1.04 8.08
C TYR A 308 -13.22 0.69 9.06
N GLY A 309 -14.32 0.18 8.51
CA GLY A 309 -15.59 -0.04 9.20
C GLY A 309 -16.01 1.20 9.99
N ILE A 310 -16.29 1.07 11.30
CA ILE A 310 -16.71 2.21 12.12
C ILE A 310 -15.69 3.36 12.21
N TYR A 311 -14.41 3.11 11.93
CA TYR A 311 -13.38 4.14 11.92
C TYR A 311 -13.15 4.74 10.52
N SER A 312 -13.90 4.32 9.49
CA SER A 312 -13.89 5.02 8.21
C SER A 312 -14.50 6.43 8.35
N PRO A 313 -14.07 7.42 7.55
CA PRO A 313 -14.62 8.77 7.66
C PRO A 313 -16.12 8.82 7.40
N SER A 314 -16.61 8.01 6.46
CA SER A 314 -18.03 7.93 6.12
C SER A 314 -18.87 7.38 7.29
N SER A 315 -18.27 6.52 8.12
CA SER A 315 -18.88 5.92 9.31
C SER A 315 -18.67 6.73 10.60
N GLN A 316 -17.71 7.66 10.65
CA GLN A 316 -17.39 8.43 11.85
C GLN A 316 -18.34 9.63 12.03
N LYS A 317 -19.61 9.31 12.21
CA LYS A 317 -20.71 10.25 12.47
C LYS A 317 -21.67 9.67 13.52
N CYS A 318 -22.33 10.55 14.25
CA CYS A 318 -23.31 10.16 15.26
C CYS A 318 -24.43 9.34 14.60
N PHE A 319 -24.67 8.13 15.09
CA PHE A 319 -25.64 7.21 14.52
C PHE A 319 -27.09 7.73 14.57
N HIS A 320 -27.35 8.66 15.50
CA HIS A 320 -28.67 9.28 15.67
C HIS A 320 -28.87 10.55 14.84
N CYS A 321 -27.90 11.49 14.88
CA CYS A 321 -28.07 12.84 14.32
C CYS A 321 -27.07 13.22 13.24
N GLY A 322 -26.11 12.35 12.89
CA GLY A 322 -25.10 12.60 11.87
C GLY A 322 -23.98 13.57 12.25
N ASN A 323 -23.99 14.19 13.44
CA ASN A 323 -22.90 15.06 13.90
C ASN A 323 -21.56 14.32 13.88
N THR A 324 -20.46 14.96 13.47
CA THR A 324 -19.11 14.37 13.35
C THR A 324 -18.15 14.81 14.46
N GLU A 325 -18.62 15.64 15.39
CA GLU A 325 -17.85 16.17 16.50
C GLU A 325 -18.11 15.44 17.82
N LYS A 326 -17.07 15.41 18.69
CA LYS A 326 -17.13 14.88 20.06
C LYS A 326 -17.79 13.49 20.15
N LEU A 327 -17.40 12.61 19.25
CA LEU A 327 -17.96 11.27 19.15
C LEU A 327 -17.44 10.38 20.27
N LEU A 328 -18.34 9.60 20.83
CA LEU A 328 -18.11 8.59 21.84
C LEU A 328 -18.58 7.25 21.29
N LEU A 329 -17.78 6.20 21.49
CA LEU A 329 -18.19 4.84 21.18
C LEU A 329 -19.26 4.36 22.15
N CYS A 330 -20.17 3.52 21.65
CA CYS A 330 -21.04 2.73 22.50
C CYS A 330 -20.22 1.85 23.44
N CYS A 331 -20.45 1.95 24.76
CA CYS A 331 -19.72 1.17 25.76
C CYS A 331 -20.02 -0.34 25.71
N GLY A 332 -21.17 -0.74 25.16
CA GLY A 332 -21.51 -2.15 25.00
C GLY A 332 -20.80 -2.78 23.81
N CYS A 333 -21.16 -2.37 22.60
CA CYS A 333 -20.65 -3.00 21.38
C CYS A 333 -19.35 -2.39 20.83
N SER A 334 -19.03 -1.14 21.17
CA SER A 334 -17.95 -0.36 20.53
C SER A 334 -18.06 -0.28 19.01
N ASN A 335 -19.26 -0.45 18.45
CA ASN A 335 -19.54 -0.52 17.01
C ASN A 335 -20.52 0.59 16.55
N ALA A 336 -20.67 1.66 17.33
CA ALA A 336 -21.50 2.81 16.98
C ALA A 336 -20.97 4.08 17.64
N TRP A 337 -21.02 5.20 16.91
CA TRP A 337 -20.64 6.52 17.40
C TRP A 337 -21.84 7.35 17.83
N TYR A 338 -21.68 8.09 18.92
CA TYR A 338 -22.66 9.07 19.39
C TYR A 338 -21.99 10.35 19.84
N CYS A 339 -22.51 11.51 19.45
CA CYS A 339 -21.97 12.80 19.91
C CYS A 339 -22.38 13.14 21.36
N SER A 340 -23.31 12.39 21.96
CA SER A 340 -23.78 12.59 23.33
C SER A 340 -24.52 11.36 23.88
N LYS A 341 -24.60 11.25 25.22
CA LYS A 341 -25.43 10.24 25.91
C LYS A 341 -26.92 10.36 25.54
N SER A 342 -27.40 11.59 25.26
CA SER A 342 -28.78 11.83 24.83
C SER A 342 -29.07 11.17 23.48
N CYS A 343 -28.19 11.37 22.48
CA CYS A 343 -28.30 10.70 21.18
C CYS A 343 -28.23 9.17 21.30
N ALA A 344 -27.31 8.65 22.13
CA ALA A 344 -27.23 7.23 22.41
C ALA A 344 -28.54 6.68 23.01
N THR A 345 -29.13 7.38 23.98
CA THR A 345 -30.38 6.96 24.64
C THR A 345 -31.58 6.97 23.69
N LYS A 346 -31.65 7.96 22.80
CA LYS A 346 -32.70 8.02 21.77
C LYS A 346 -32.58 6.84 20.80
N GLU A 347 -31.38 6.64 20.25
CA GLU A 347 -31.13 5.55 19.31
C GLU A 347 -31.27 4.17 19.95
N TRP A 348 -30.93 4.05 21.24
CA TRP A 348 -31.14 2.84 22.04
C TRP A 348 -32.59 2.40 22.02
N LYS A 349 -33.54 3.33 22.20
CA LYS A 349 -34.98 3.04 22.20
C LYS A 349 -35.52 2.73 20.80
N ILE A 350 -34.96 3.35 19.77
CA ILE A 350 -35.40 3.17 18.38
C ILE A 350 -34.98 1.78 17.90
N ASP A 351 -33.67 1.48 17.98
CA ASP A 351 -33.18 0.23 17.41
C ASP A 351 -31.88 -0.33 17.99
N HIS A 352 -30.98 0.51 18.50
CA HIS A 352 -29.65 0.05 18.90
C HIS A 352 -29.70 -1.00 20.02
N LYS A 353 -30.71 -0.98 20.91
CA LYS A 353 -30.90 -2.02 21.94
C LYS A 353 -30.96 -3.44 21.36
N ARG A 354 -31.53 -3.62 20.16
CA ARG A 354 -31.67 -4.93 19.51
C ARG A 354 -30.36 -5.41 18.87
N ARG A 355 -29.51 -4.48 18.46
CA ARG A 355 -28.26 -4.75 17.74
C ARG A 355 -27.00 -4.60 18.60
N CYS A 356 -27.13 -4.09 19.83
CA CYS A 356 -25.98 -3.85 20.68
C CYS A 356 -25.42 -5.18 21.19
N GLY A 357 -24.20 -5.51 20.76
CA GLY A 357 -23.54 -6.76 21.12
C GLY A 357 -24.14 -7.99 20.44
N SER A 358 -25.09 -7.79 19.51
CA SER A 358 -25.49 -8.88 18.62
C SER A 358 -24.33 -9.21 17.69
N LYS A 359 -24.37 -10.43 17.17
CA LYS A 359 -23.53 -10.85 16.05
C LYS A 359 -23.57 -9.79 14.94
N ARG A 360 -22.42 -9.55 14.33
CA ARG A 360 -22.27 -8.51 13.30
C ARG A 360 -23.08 -8.90 12.07
N TYR A 361 -23.15 -10.20 11.80
CA TYR A 361 -23.92 -10.79 10.73
C TYR A 361 -24.94 -11.77 11.30
N THR A 362 -26.21 -11.36 11.32
CA THR A 362 -27.33 -12.28 11.60
C THR A 362 -28.03 -12.57 10.27
N GLY A 363 -27.58 -13.60 9.56
CA GLY A 363 -28.24 -14.05 8.33
C GLY A 363 -27.31 -14.75 7.35
N THR A 364 -27.92 -15.32 6.32
CA THR A 364 -27.25 -15.90 5.16
C THR A 364 -26.69 -14.79 4.27
N VAL A 365 -25.43 -14.91 3.86
CA VAL A 365 -24.88 -14.06 2.79
C VAL A 365 -25.31 -14.68 1.46
N THR A 366 -26.29 -14.09 0.78
CA THR A 366 -26.65 -14.49 -0.58
C THR A 366 -25.70 -13.81 -1.55
N MET A 367 -25.31 -14.44 -2.65
CA MET A 367 -24.53 -13.75 -3.70
C MET A 367 -24.83 -14.40 -5.04
N THR A 368 -24.46 -13.75 -6.14
CA THR A 368 -24.64 -14.35 -7.47
C THR A 368 -23.82 -15.64 -7.55
N ALA A 369 -24.31 -16.62 -8.31
CA ALA A 369 -23.62 -17.90 -8.49
C ALA A 369 -22.15 -17.73 -8.91
N SER A 370 -21.86 -16.77 -9.80
CA SER A 370 -20.51 -16.47 -10.25
C SER A 370 -19.60 -15.97 -9.12
N CYS A 371 -20.09 -15.01 -8.32
CA CYS A 371 -19.35 -14.47 -7.18
C CYS A 371 -19.13 -15.55 -6.11
N LEU A 372 -20.14 -16.38 -5.85
CA LEU A 372 -20.03 -17.48 -4.90
C LEU A 372 -18.93 -18.46 -5.32
N GLN A 373 -18.92 -18.84 -6.59
CA GLN A 373 -17.91 -19.74 -7.12
C GLN A 373 -16.51 -19.13 -7.01
N GLU A 374 -16.33 -17.85 -7.34
CA GLU A 374 -15.03 -17.17 -7.22
C GLU A 374 -14.52 -17.14 -5.77
N VAL A 375 -15.41 -16.85 -4.82
CA VAL A 375 -15.09 -16.85 -3.38
C VAL A 375 -14.73 -18.25 -2.90
N LEU A 376 -15.52 -19.25 -3.28
CA LEU A 376 -15.26 -20.64 -2.94
C LEU A 376 -13.96 -21.12 -3.56
N ASP A 377 -13.68 -20.78 -4.82
CA ASP A 377 -12.44 -21.14 -5.50
C ASP A 377 -11.23 -20.49 -4.80
N GLU A 378 -11.33 -19.24 -4.36
CA GLU A 378 -10.26 -18.56 -3.60
C GLU A 378 -10.00 -19.22 -2.23
N ILE A 379 -11.07 -19.68 -1.57
CA ILE A 379 -11.03 -20.40 -0.28
C ILE A 379 -10.59 -21.86 -0.45
N GLU A 380 -10.91 -22.51 -1.56
CA GLU A 380 -10.62 -23.93 -1.78
C GLU A 380 -9.33 -24.17 -2.54
N SER A 381 -8.81 -23.16 -3.24
CA SER A 381 -7.56 -23.29 -3.98
C SER A 381 -6.42 -23.59 -3.00
N LYS A 382 -6.09 -24.89 -2.97
CA LYS A 382 -5.01 -25.50 -2.21
C LYS A 382 -3.72 -25.08 -2.90
N ASP A 383 -2.99 -24.09 -2.36
CA ASP A 383 -1.59 -23.75 -2.70
C ASP A 383 -1.13 -24.41 -4.02
N VAL A 384 -1.72 -24.00 -5.15
CA VAL A 384 -1.45 -24.67 -6.43
C VAL A 384 -0.16 -24.05 -6.93
N GLY A 385 0.94 -24.54 -6.38
CA GLY A 385 2.30 -24.14 -6.71
C GLY A 385 2.75 -22.80 -6.11
N PRO A 386 4.06 -22.50 -6.23
CA PRO A 386 4.65 -21.25 -5.73
C PRO A 386 4.05 -19.98 -6.33
N GLU A 387 3.33 -20.09 -7.46
CA GLU A 387 2.87 -18.96 -8.28
C GLU A 387 1.47 -18.42 -7.93
N THR A 388 0.63 -19.17 -7.19
CA THR A 388 -0.69 -18.69 -6.77
C THR A 388 -0.64 -18.03 -5.38
N VAL A 389 0.13 -16.94 -5.26
CA VAL A 389 0.31 -16.18 -4.01
C VAL A 389 -1.02 -15.65 -3.43
N ASN A 390 -2.12 -15.68 -4.18
CA ASN A 390 -3.38 -15.01 -3.82
C ASN A 390 -4.47 -15.91 -3.24
N SER A 391 -4.48 -17.23 -3.49
CA SER A 391 -5.51 -18.11 -2.91
C SER A 391 -4.95 -18.87 -1.71
N LEU A 392 -5.49 -18.60 -0.52
CA LEU A 392 -4.81 -18.93 0.75
C LEU A 392 -5.75 -19.57 1.75
N GLY A 393 -6.82 -20.18 1.25
CA GLY A 393 -7.90 -20.56 2.11
C GLY A 393 -8.70 -19.37 2.68
N MET A 394 -8.54 -18.17 2.09
CA MET A 394 -9.29 -16.99 2.51
C MET A 394 -9.74 -16.12 1.34
N SER A 395 -10.91 -15.50 1.49
CA SER A 395 -11.45 -14.47 0.60
C SER A 395 -11.86 -13.23 1.40
N ILE A 396 -11.66 -12.03 0.83
CA ILE A 396 -12.08 -10.77 1.47
C ILE A 396 -13.17 -10.12 0.63
N LEU A 397 -14.35 -9.99 1.22
CA LEU A 397 -15.47 -9.27 0.62
C LEU A 397 -15.53 -7.83 1.17
N ASN A 398 -15.68 -6.85 0.28
CA ASN A 398 -15.86 -5.45 0.63
C ASN A 398 -17.30 -5.02 0.33
N PHE A 399 -18.07 -4.71 1.38
CA PHE A 399 -19.49 -4.36 1.27
C PHE A 399 -19.74 -2.84 1.14
N GLY A 400 -18.73 -2.07 0.75
CA GLY A 400 -18.81 -0.61 0.72
C GLY A 400 -18.51 0.00 2.09
N ASP A 401 -18.22 1.30 2.13
CA ASP A 401 -17.80 2.04 3.34
C ASP A 401 -16.64 1.39 4.14
N ARG A 402 -15.88 0.52 3.46
CA ARG A 402 -14.80 -0.31 4.02
C ARG A 402 -15.28 -1.25 5.12
N ASP A 403 -16.48 -1.81 4.95
CA ASP A 403 -16.93 -2.93 5.77
C ASP A 403 -16.48 -4.24 5.13
N PHE A 404 -15.58 -4.94 5.80
CA PHE A 404 -14.97 -6.17 5.31
C PHE A 404 -15.59 -7.39 5.96
N LEU A 405 -15.66 -8.47 5.20
CA LEU A 405 -15.85 -9.83 5.68
C LEU A 405 -14.65 -10.64 5.22
N VAL A 406 -14.00 -11.35 6.14
CA VAL A 406 -12.83 -12.15 5.78
C VAL A 406 -13.17 -13.61 5.95
N LEU A 407 -13.60 -14.22 4.85
CA LEU A 407 -14.05 -15.59 4.83
C LEU A 407 -12.86 -16.54 4.83
N CYS A 408 -12.82 -17.47 5.78
CA CYS A 408 -11.85 -18.55 5.87
C CYS A 408 -12.57 -19.90 5.97
N LYS A 409 -11.92 -20.99 5.57
CA LYS A 409 -12.42 -22.35 5.78
C LYS A 409 -11.72 -22.99 6.97
N ASP A 410 -12.49 -23.46 7.94
CA ASP A 410 -11.97 -24.22 9.06
C ASP A 410 -11.47 -25.59 8.55
N PRO A 411 -10.18 -25.93 8.72
CA PRO A 411 -9.64 -27.19 8.21
C PRO A 411 -10.22 -28.42 8.92
N SER A 412 -10.79 -28.27 10.11
CA SER A 412 -11.30 -29.38 10.93
C SER A 412 -12.75 -29.69 10.63
N SER A 413 -13.60 -28.65 10.52
CA SER A 413 -15.04 -28.81 10.28
C SER A 413 -15.42 -28.63 8.81
N GLY A 414 -14.57 -28.01 8.00
CA GLY A 414 -14.89 -27.59 6.64
C GLY A 414 -15.83 -26.38 6.57
N GLU A 415 -16.24 -25.83 7.72
CA GLU A 415 -17.14 -24.68 7.81
C GLU A 415 -16.45 -23.40 7.34
N ILE A 416 -17.23 -22.52 6.73
CA ILE A 416 -16.77 -21.18 6.37
C ILE A 416 -17.13 -20.22 7.50
N PHE A 417 -16.18 -19.37 7.89
CA PHE A 417 -16.36 -18.41 8.97
C PHE A 417 -15.70 -17.07 8.65
N ASP A 418 -16.17 -16.02 9.31
CA ASP A 418 -15.54 -14.70 9.25
C ASP A 418 -14.39 -14.59 10.25
N ALA A 419 -13.17 -14.50 9.75
CA ALA A 419 -11.97 -14.34 10.56
C ALA A 419 -11.93 -13.01 11.35
N LEU A 420 -12.79 -12.03 11.07
CA LEU A 420 -12.87 -10.82 11.89
C LEU A 420 -13.71 -10.99 13.15
N THR A 421 -14.67 -11.92 13.15
CA THR A 421 -15.68 -12.06 14.21
C THR A 421 -15.83 -13.47 14.77
N ASP A 422 -15.17 -14.45 14.17
CA ASP A 422 -15.32 -15.89 14.44
C ASP A 422 -16.73 -16.44 14.16
N GLU A 423 -17.56 -15.67 13.46
CA GLU A 423 -18.93 -16.08 13.13
C GLU A 423 -18.93 -17.05 11.95
N THR A 424 -19.51 -18.24 12.13
CA THR A 424 -19.80 -19.15 11.01
C THR A 424 -20.76 -18.49 10.03
N ILE A 425 -20.43 -18.57 8.73
CA ILE A 425 -21.18 -17.96 7.64
C ILE A 425 -21.77 -19.05 6.76
N GLU A 426 -23.09 -19.10 6.69
CA GLU A 426 -23.78 -19.88 5.67
C GLU A 426 -23.84 -19.08 4.36
N MET A 427 -23.25 -19.63 3.31
CA MET A 427 -23.32 -19.07 1.97
C MET A 427 -24.36 -19.82 1.15
N GLN A 428 -25.27 -19.10 0.50
CA GLN A 428 -26.29 -19.69 -0.37
C GLN A 428 -26.24 -19.02 -1.74
N GLU A 429 -26.37 -19.84 -2.78
CA GLU A 429 -26.65 -19.35 -4.12
C GLU A 429 -28.06 -18.73 -4.15
N GLY A 430 -28.17 -17.48 -4.58
CA GLY A 430 -29.45 -16.77 -4.60
C GLY A 430 -29.43 -15.49 -5.42
N ALA A 431 -30.61 -14.93 -5.67
CA ALA A 431 -30.75 -13.59 -6.25
C ALA A 431 -30.06 -12.55 -5.32
N PRO A 432 -29.70 -11.35 -5.83
CA PRO A 432 -28.56 -10.56 -5.36
C PRO A 432 -28.52 -10.36 -3.85
N LEU A 433 -27.29 -10.33 -3.31
CA LEU A 433 -26.94 -10.04 -1.91
C LEU A 433 -28.05 -9.30 -1.17
N PRO A 434 -28.43 -9.71 0.07
CA PRO A 434 -29.30 -8.88 0.86
C PRO A 434 -28.55 -7.57 0.92
N THR A 435 -29.20 -6.49 0.47
CA THR A 435 -28.63 -5.17 0.67
C THR A 435 -28.53 -5.07 2.18
N LEU A 436 -27.33 -5.30 2.76
CA LEU A 436 -27.03 -4.89 4.11
C LEU A 436 -27.56 -3.47 4.12
N LYS A 437 -28.55 -3.18 4.97
CA LYS A 437 -29.23 -1.87 4.99
C LYS A 437 -28.27 -0.76 5.47
N SER A 438 -27.05 -0.73 4.97
CA SER A 438 -26.30 0.48 4.65
C SER A 438 -27.14 1.28 3.65
N LYS A 439 -27.41 2.54 3.99
CA LYS A 439 -28.20 3.44 3.14
C LYS A 439 -27.44 3.96 1.91
N LEU A 440 -26.18 3.55 1.68
CA LEU A 440 -25.34 4.15 0.64
C LEU A 440 -24.32 3.12 0.10
N GLY A 441 -24.29 2.92 -1.22
CA GLY A 441 -23.17 2.29 -1.94
C GLY A 441 -23.48 0.96 -2.63
N GLY A 442 -23.03 0.84 -3.89
CA GLY A 442 -22.93 -0.44 -4.61
C GLY A 442 -21.75 -1.27 -4.13
N TYR A 443 -21.69 -2.53 -4.56
CA TYR A 443 -20.71 -3.52 -4.11
C TYR A 443 -19.55 -3.68 -5.09
N HIS A 444 -18.36 -3.99 -4.58
CA HIS A 444 -17.22 -4.45 -5.38
C HIS A 444 -16.75 -5.80 -4.83
N VAL A 445 -17.03 -6.86 -5.58
CA VAL A 445 -16.37 -8.16 -5.38
C VAL A 445 -14.99 -8.01 -6.00
N PHE A 446 -13.94 -8.02 -5.18
CA PHE A 446 -12.57 -8.14 -5.68
C PHE A 446 -12.34 -9.60 -6.07
N SER A 447 -12.92 -10.01 -7.19
CA SER A 447 -12.72 -11.34 -7.76
C SER A 447 -11.95 -11.23 -9.08
N GLY A 448 -10.77 -11.86 -9.10
CA GLY A 448 -9.75 -11.67 -10.12
C GLY A 448 -9.94 -12.41 -11.44
N VAL A 449 -11.10 -12.36 -12.08
CA VAL A 449 -11.33 -12.99 -13.41
C VAL A 449 -12.24 -12.16 -14.34
N PRO A 450 -11.75 -11.65 -15.49
CA PRO A 450 -12.62 -11.24 -16.59
C PRO A 450 -13.17 -12.48 -17.30
N SER A 451 -14.48 -12.56 -17.52
CA SER A 451 -15.07 -13.56 -18.41
C SER A 451 -14.66 -13.27 -19.86
N ASN A 452 -13.66 -13.98 -20.37
CA ASN A 452 -13.37 -14.01 -21.80
C ASN A 452 -14.47 -14.78 -22.52
N LYS A 453 -15.53 -14.09 -22.94
CA LYS A 453 -16.38 -14.58 -24.02
C LYS A 453 -15.64 -14.41 -25.34
N SER A 454 -14.88 -15.43 -25.74
CA SER A 454 -14.45 -15.58 -27.12
C SER A 454 -15.69 -15.85 -27.97
N SER A 455 -16.18 -14.84 -28.67
CA SER A 455 -17.08 -15.04 -29.81
C SER A 455 -16.27 -15.69 -30.93
N GLN A 456 -16.35 -17.01 -31.06
CA GLN A 456 -16.01 -17.68 -32.31
C GLN A 456 -17.06 -17.27 -33.35
N ALA A 457 -16.64 -16.43 -34.29
CA ALA A 457 -17.37 -16.25 -35.54
C ALA A 457 -17.07 -17.49 -36.41
N GLU A 458 -18.05 -18.37 -36.56
CA GLU A 458 -18.05 -19.38 -37.61
C GLU A 458 -18.15 -18.66 -38.96
N SER A 459 -17.08 -18.71 -39.74
CA SER A 459 -17.11 -18.48 -41.18
C SER A 459 -17.71 -19.72 -41.84
N GLN A 460 -18.92 -19.59 -42.39
CA GLN A 460 -19.44 -20.54 -43.37
C GLN A 460 -18.87 -20.17 -44.75
N GLU A 461 -18.20 -21.14 -45.37
CA GLU A 461 -18.09 -21.28 -46.84
C GLU A 461 -19.32 -22.00 -47.39
#